data_AF-A0ABD0ZYF7-F1
#
_entry.id   AF-A0ABD0ZYF7-F1
#
_cell.length_a   1.000
_cell.length_b   1.000
_cell.length_c   1.000
_cell.angle_alpha   90.00
_cell.angle_beta   90.00
_cell.angle_gamma   90.00
#
_symmetry.space_group_name_H-M   'P 1'
#
loop_
_entity.id
_entity.type
_entity.pdbx_description
1 polymer ?
#
loop_
_entity_poly.entity_id
_entity_poly.type
_entity_poly.pdbx_seq_one_letter_code
_entity_poly.pdbx_strand_id
1 'polypeptide(L)'
;MTTSLIMAMLISIVIFNIGCSISSREVDQYSQDIPEDINISPISEFDIHVEAPEPYIADSPEAKYDVVHAPHYSQKQLKFLEDCAQKSTTKCGVEVFENMVDETTHVTNECCRELLKLGKDCHLGLVQIIFATYEYKNIASKAIPESKHTWNTCVRQVGSQIGVPVSLEQ
;
A
#
# COMPACT_ATOMS: atom_id res chain seq x y z
N MET A 1 -15.68 8.75 29.77
CA MET A 1 -14.72 9.22 28.74
C MET A 1 -14.19 8.09 27.87
N THR A 2 -14.04 6.87 28.41
CA THR A 2 -13.59 5.65 27.70
C THR A 2 -14.55 5.15 26.60
N THR A 3 -15.85 5.36 26.76
CA THR A 3 -16.86 4.98 25.76
C THR A 3 -16.76 5.81 24.48
N SER A 4 -16.31 7.06 24.56
CA SER A 4 -16.20 7.95 23.40
C SER A 4 -15.08 7.55 22.44
N LEU A 5 -13.97 7.04 22.99
CA LEU A 5 -12.81 6.59 22.21
C LEU A 5 -13.08 5.25 21.52
N ILE A 6 -13.79 4.35 22.20
CA ILE A 6 -14.19 3.06 21.60
C ILE A 6 -15.16 3.28 20.44
N MET A 7 -16.11 4.21 20.58
CA MET A 7 -17.02 4.56 19.47
C MET A 7 -16.27 5.19 18.29
N ALA A 8 -15.27 6.06 18.55
CA ALA A 8 -14.44 6.62 17.49
C ALA A 8 -13.60 5.56 16.77
N MET A 9 -13.02 4.60 17.50
CA MET A 9 -12.27 3.49 16.90
C MET A 9 -13.15 2.57 16.06
N LEU A 10 -14.37 2.26 16.52
CA LEU A 10 -15.32 1.46 15.74
C LEU A 10 -15.76 2.19 14.47
N ILE A 11 -15.95 3.51 14.53
CA ILE A 11 -16.29 4.33 13.36
C ILE A 11 -15.13 4.31 12.35
N SER A 12 -13.88 4.47 12.80
CA SER A 12 -12.71 4.36 11.92
C SER A 12 -12.62 2.98 11.25
N ILE A 13 -12.76 1.90 12.03
CA ILE A 13 -12.73 0.52 11.50
C ILE A 13 -13.82 0.30 10.46
N VAL A 14 -15.05 0.78 10.70
CA VAL A 14 -16.17 0.65 9.75
C VAL A 14 -15.91 1.45 8.47
N ILE A 15 -15.32 2.65 8.55
CA ILE A 15 -14.95 3.45 7.37
C ILE A 15 -13.86 2.75 6.54
N PHE A 16 -12.84 2.16 7.19
CA PHE A 16 -11.80 1.38 6.50
C PHE A 16 -12.37 0.12 5.80
N ASN A 17 -13.33 -0.57 6.42
CA ASN A 17 -13.98 -1.75 5.85
C ASN A 17 -14.94 -1.39 4.69
N ILE A 18 -15.68 -0.28 4.82
CA ILE A 18 -16.55 0.21 3.73
C ILE A 18 -15.70 0.71 2.57
N GLY A 19 -14.63 1.48 2.81
CA GLY A 19 -13.70 1.96 1.78
C GLY A 19 -13.02 0.85 0.97
N CYS A 20 -12.63 -0.25 1.61
CA CYS A 20 -12.12 -1.44 0.90
C CYS A 20 -13.21 -2.17 0.09
N SER A 21 -14.47 -2.13 0.55
CA SER A 21 -15.58 -2.81 -0.13
C SER A 21 -16.04 -2.11 -1.41
N ILE A 22 -15.84 -0.80 -1.54
CA ILE A 22 -16.23 -0.03 -2.75
C ILE A 22 -15.21 -0.22 -3.88
N SER A 23 -13.92 -0.39 -3.57
CA SER A 23 -12.86 -0.57 -4.57
C SER A 23 -12.97 -1.90 -5.32
N SER A 24 -13.49 -2.94 -4.66
CA SER A 24 -13.53 -4.31 -5.22
C SER A 24 -14.68 -4.58 -6.21
N ARG A 25 -15.61 -3.62 -6.42
CA ARG A 25 -16.80 -3.85 -7.27
C ARG A 25 -16.78 -3.18 -8.65
N GLU A 26 -15.76 -2.40 -9.00
CA GLU A 26 -15.72 -1.66 -10.27
C GLU A 26 -14.55 -2.07 -11.19
N VAL A 27 -14.17 -3.36 -11.23
CA VAL A 27 -13.20 -3.88 -12.21
C VAL A 27 -13.69 -5.23 -12.76
N ASP A 28 -14.89 -5.26 -13.32
CA ASP A 28 -15.38 -6.41 -14.13
C ASP A 28 -16.30 -5.93 -15.25
N GLN A 29 -15.91 -4.90 -16.01
CA GLN A 29 -16.63 -4.59 -17.26
C GLN A 29 -15.81 -3.83 -18.30
N TYR A 30 -14.79 -4.47 -18.87
CA TYR A 30 -14.35 -4.14 -20.24
C TYR A 30 -13.60 -5.31 -20.90
N SER A 31 -14.31 -6.40 -21.16
CA SER A 31 -13.99 -7.24 -22.33
C SER A 31 -14.90 -6.76 -23.44
N GLN A 32 -14.40 -5.88 -24.30
CA GLN A 32 -15.09 -5.54 -25.54
C GLN A 32 -14.48 -6.39 -26.65
N ASP A 33 -15.28 -7.34 -27.12
CA ASP A 33 -15.02 -8.20 -28.26
C ASP A 33 -14.55 -7.39 -29.48
N ILE A 34 -13.47 -7.85 -30.12
CA ILE A 34 -12.99 -7.35 -31.41
C ILE A 34 -13.92 -7.90 -32.49
N PRO A 35 -14.65 -7.07 -33.28
CA PRO A 35 -15.25 -7.55 -34.50
C PRO A 35 -14.19 -7.60 -35.60
N GLU A 36 -14.04 -8.76 -36.23
CA GLU A 36 -13.38 -8.91 -37.52
C GLU A 36 -14.14 -8.12 -38.60
N ASP A 37 -13.39 -7.52 -39.52
CA ASP A 37 -13.80 -6.81 -40.75
C ASP A 37 -14.14 -5.32 -40.63
N ILE A 38 -13.12 -4.45 -40.81
CA ILE A 38 -13.26 -3.24 -41.65
C ILE A 38 -11.97 -2.99 -42.45
N ASN A 39 -12.15 -2.97 -43.76
CA ASN A 39 -11.24 -2.73 -44.88
C ASN A 39 -10.21 -1.58 -44.69
N ILE A 40 -8.95 -1.83 -45.06
CA ILE A 40 -7.82 -0.89 -44.99
C ILE A 40 -7.80 0.03 -46.22
N SER A 41 -7.84 1.35 -46.01
CA SER A 41 -7.50 2.39 -47.01
C SER A 41 -6.99 3.66 -46.31
N PRO A 42 -6.11 4.48 -46.92
CA PRO A 42 -4.94 5.04 -46.23
C PRO A 42 -5.17 6.41 -45.54
N ILE A 43 -4.63 6.49 -44.32
CA ILE A 43 -3.98 7.64 -43.65
C ILE A 43 -4.27 9.04 -44.21
N SER A 44 -5.10 9.79 -43.49
CA SER A 44 -5.11 11.26 -43.51
C SER A 44 -4.67 11.77 -42.14
N GLU A 45 -3.57 12.51 -42.18
CA GLU A 45 -2.91 13.34 -41.18
C GLU A 45 -3.89 14.20 -40.35
N PHE A 46 -4.30 13.70 -39.18
CA PHE A 46 -4.79 14.52 -38.07
C PHE A 46 -4.34 13.83 -36.78
N ASP A 47 -3.33 14.39 -36.12
CA ASP A 47 -2.92 14.00 -34.78
C ASP A 47 -4.08 14.23 -33.81
N ILE A 48 -4.90 13.22 -33.61
CA ILE A 48 -5.82 13.16 -32.48
C ILE A 48 -4.92 12.87 -31.28
N HIS A 49 -4.49 13.93 -30.60
CA HIS A 49 -4.04 13.80 -29.22
C HIS A 49 -5.21 13.23 -28.42
N VAL A 50 -5.17 11.91 -28.19
CA VAL A 50 -5.97 11.26 -27.17
C VAL A 50 -5.39 11.73 -25.85
N GLU A 51 -5.87 12.87 -25.38
CA GLU A 51 -5.72 13.27 -23.99
C GLU A 51 -6.42 12.16 -23.19
N ALA A 52 -5.62 11.34 -22.51
CA ALA A 52 -6.15 10.30 -21.63
C ALA A 52 -7.17 10.96 -20.69
N PRO A 53 -8.38 10.39 -20.50
CA PRO A 53 -9.39 11.02 -19.66
C PRO A 53 -8.76 11.37 -18.33
N GLU A 54 -8.78 12.65 -17.95
CA GLU A 54 -8.43 13.02 -16.59
C GLU A 54 -9.29 12.15 -15.68
N PRO A 55 -8.68 11.36 -14.77
CA PRO A 55 -9.46 10.57 -13.84
C PRO A 55 -10.47 11.51 -13.18
N TYR A 56 -11.74 11.10 -13.07
CA TYR A 56 -12.72 11.90 -12.35
C TYR A 56 -12.27 11.93 -10.87
N ILE A 57 -11.45 12.91 -10.52
CA ILE A 57 -10.92 13.03 -9.18
C ILE A 57 -12.02 13.68 -8.36
N ALA A 58 -12.48 13.02 -7.30
CA ALA A 58 -13.32 13.68 -6.29
C ALA A 58 -12.64 14.98 -5.86
N ASP A 59 -13.36 16.10 -5.77
CA ASP A 59 -12.84 17.48 -5.51
C ASP A 59 -12.05 17.66 -4.18
N SER A 60 -11.73 16.57 -3.47
CA SER A 60 -10.89 16.54 -2.28
C SER A 60 -9.39 16.71 -2.65
N PRO A 61 -8.68 17.63 -1.97
CA PRO A 61 -7.22 17.78 -2.10
C PRO A 61 -6.43 16.49 -1.84
N GLU A 62 -6.92 15.64 -0.94
CA GLU A 62 -6.33 14.35 -0.59
C GLU A 62 -6.36 13.39 -1.79
N ALA A 63 -7.55 13.18 -2.37
CA ALA A 63 -7.73 12.29 -3.52
C ALA A 63 -6.92 12.75 -4.74
N LYS A 64 -6.86 14.08 -4.97
CA LYS A 64 -6.03 14.64 -6.03
C LYS A 64 -4.55 14.41 -5.81
N TYR A 65 -4.07 14.60 -4.57
CA TYR A 65 -2.67 14.36 -4.26
C TYR A 65 -2.31 12.88 -4.47
N ASP A 66 -3.13 11.97 -3.95
CA ASP A 66 -2.86 10.53 -4.01
C ASP A 66 -2.84 10.02 -5.43
N VAL A 67 -3.74 10.48 -6.31
CA VAL A 67 -3.70 10.04 -7.71
C VAL A 67 -2.51 10.62 -8.46
N VAL A 68 -2.18 11.90 -8.24
CA VAL A 68 -1.05 12.56 -8.92
C VAL A 68 0.30 12.02 -8.46
N HIS A 69 0.42 11.67 -7.18
CA HIS A 69 1.69 11.21 -6.57
C HIS A 69 1.71 9.71 -6.32
N ALA A 70 0.68 8.98 -6.74
CA ALA A 70 0.65 7.52 -6.71
C ALA A 70 1.90 7.00 -7.43
N PRO A 71 2.70 6.15 -6.78
CA PRO A 71 3.82 5.54 -7.49
C PRO A 71 3.29 4.69 -8.64
N HIS A 72 3.96 4.75 -9.80
CA HIS A 72 3.61 3.94 -10.95
C HIS A 72 3.97 2.47 -10.72
N TYR A 73 3.03 1.72 -10.15
CA TYR A 73 3.11 0.27 -10.02
C TYR A 73 2.44 -0.42 -11.19
N SER A 74 3.10 -1.43 -11.75
CA SER A 74 2.45 -2.39 -12.64
C SER A 74 1.35 -3.15 -11.89
N GLN A 75 0.37 -3.68 -12.62
CA GLN A 75 -0.68 -4.53 -12.04
C GLN A 75 -0.10 -5.70 -11.24
N LYS A 76 1.02 -6.29 -11.71
CA LYS A 76 1.72 -7.36 -11.00
C LYS A 76 2.28 -6.89 -9.65
N GLN A 77 2.84 -5.68 -9.59
CA GLN A 77 3.34 -5.11 -8.34
C GLN A 77 2.19 -4.79 -7.38
N LEU A 78 1.09 -4.22 -7.87
CA LEU A 78 -0.10 -3.97 -7.04
C LEU A 78 -0.65 -5.26 -6.43
N LYS A 79 -0.81 -6.31 -7.24
CA LYS A 79 -1.24 -7.62 -6.76
C LYS A 79 -0.29 -8.20 -5.71
N PHE A 80 1.02 -8.08 -5.92
CA PHE A 80 2.01 -8.51 -4.94
C PHE A 80 1.86 -7.76 -3.61
N LEU A 81 1.64 -6.44 -3.65
CA LEU A 81 1.48 -5.60 -2.45
C LEU A 81 0.14 -5.86 -1.75
N GLU A 82 -0.91 -6.19 -2.50
CA GLU A 82 -2.19 -6.65 -1.95
C GLU A 82 -2.03 -8.00 -1.22
N ASP A 83 -1.39 -8.99 -1.86
CA ASP A 83 -1.09 -10.29 -1.24
C ASP A 83 -0.24 -10.11 0.04
N CYS A 84 0.63 -9.10 0.06
CA CYS A 84 1.41 -8.70 1.22
C CYS A 84 0.54 -8.17 2.35
N ALA A 85 -0.34 -7.22 2.06
CA ALA A 85 -1.25 -6.64 3.05
C ALA A 85 -2.16 -7.72 3.67
N GLN A 86 -2.66 -8.67 2.88
CA GLN A 86 -3.52 -9.75 3.35
C GLN A 86 -2.79 -10.75 4.28
N LYS A 87 -1.48 -10.93 4.12
CA LYS A 87 -0.67 -11.82 4.96
C LYS A 87 -0.20 -11.17 6.26
N SER A 88 -0.23 -9.83 6.34
CA SER A 88 0.13 -9.11 7.56
C SER A 88 -0.96 -9.24 8.60
N THR A 89 -0.59 -9.50 9.85
CA THR A 89 -1.56 -9.43 10.95
C THR A 89 -1.83 -7.96 11.31
N THR A 90 -3.07 -7.64 11.70
CA THR A 90 -3.43 -6.28 12.11
C THR A 90 -2.63 -5.84 13.33
N LYS A 91 -2.41 -6.74 14.31
CA LYS A 91 -1.67 -6.43 15.53
C LYS A 91 -0.20 -6.08 15.22
N CYS A 92 0.50 -6.93 14.48
CA CYS A 92 1.90 -6.68 14.15
C CYS A 92 2.06 -5.47 13.22
N GLY A 93 1.15 -5.30 12.25
CA GLY A 93 1.13 -4.12 11.39
C GLY A 93 1.03 -2.81 12.18
N VAL A 94 0.19 -2.76 13.22
CA VAL A 94 0.08 -1.61 14.12
C VAL A 94 1.35 -1.39 14.94
N GLU A 95 1.91 -2.44 15.57
CA GLU A 95 3.17 -2.31 16.34
C GLU A 95 4.32 -1.75 15.48
N VAL A 96 4.46 -2.25 14.25
CA VAL A 96 5.49 -1.78 13.30
C VAL A 96 5.22 -0.35 12.88
N PHE A 97 3.98 0.00 12.53
CA PHE A 97 3.62 1.35 12.12
C PHE A 97 3.83 2.37 13.25
N GLU A 98 3.39 2.07 14.47
CA GLU A 98 3.60 2.92 15.64
C GLU A 98 5.09 3.14 15.90
N ASN A 99 5.90 2.06 15.89
CA ASN A 99 7.35 2.16 16.05
C ASN A 99 7.99 3.08 14.99
N MET A 100 7.52 3.05 13.74
CA MET A 100 8.02 3.92 12.68
C MET A 100 7.69 5.39 12.88
N VAL A 101 6.55 5.70 13.50
CA VAL A 101 6.07 7.08 13.68
C VAL A 101 6.61 7.69 14.98
N ASP A 102 6.56 6.94 16.07
CA ASP A 102 6.90 7.42 17.42
C ASP A 102 8.31 7.07 17.88
N GLU A 103 9.01 6.13 17.23
CA GLU A 103 10.36 5.63 17.56
C GLU A 103 10.52 4.99 18.96
N THR A 104 9.44 4.90 19.73
CA THR A 104 9.46 4.46 21.14
C THR A 104 8.68 3.18 21.36
N THR A 105 7.70 2.90 20.50
CA THR A 105 6.92 1.67 20.53
C THR A 105 7.84 0.50 20.24
N HIS A 106 7.81 -0.50 21.12
CA HIS A 106 8.66 -1.66 21.01
C HIS A 106 7.99 -2.72 20.13
N VAL A 107 8.63 -3.08 19.01
CA VAL A 107 8.19 -4.22 18.20
C VAL A 107 8.56 -5.52 18.90
N THR A 108 7.54 -6.32 19.20
CA THR A 108 7.72 -7.57 19.96
C THR A 108 8.49 -8.62 19.15
N ASN A 109 9.17 -9.55 19.84
CA ASN A 109 9.81 -10.70 19.16
C ASN A 109 8.81 -11.56 18.35
N GLU A 110 7.54 -11.61 18.78
CA GLU A 110 6.47 -12.27 18.03
C GLU A 110 6.22 -11.54 16.70
N CYS A 111 5.98 -10.23 16.76
CA CYS A 111 5.79 -9.42 15.56
C CYS A 111 7.04 -9.42 14.67
N CYS A 112 8.25 -9.38 15.23
CA CYS A 112 9.47 -9.55 14.44
C CYS A 112 9.51 -10.88 13.68
N ARG A 113 9.04 -11.99 14.27
CA ARG A 113 8.98 -13.26 13.53
C ARG A 113 7.95 -13.23 12.41
N GLU A 114 6.82 -12.58 12.61
CA GLU A 114 5.81 -12.38 11.56
C GLU A 114 6.35 -11.50 10.44
N LEU A 115 6.97 -10.36 10.79
CA LEU A 115 7.58 -9.43 9.85
C LEU A 115 8.65 -10.12 8.98
N LEU A 116 9.54 -10.90 9.59
CA LEU A 116 10.58 -11.60 8.83
C LEU A 116 10.01 -12.73 7.95
N LYS A 117 8.91 -13.39 8.37
CA LYS A 117 8.19 -14.37 7.54
C LYS A 117 7.44 -13.72 6.38
N LEU A 118 6.92 -12.53 6.58
CA LEU A 118 6.27 -11.72 5.53
C LEU A 118 7.29 -11.38 4.43
N GLY A 119 8.52 -11.08 4.84
CA GLY A 119 9.65 -10.87 3.95
C GLY A 119 9.92 -9.40 3.66
N LYS A 120 11.17 -9.13 3.26
CA LYS A 120 11.72 -7.77 3.17
C LYS A 120 10.99 -6.91 2.15
N ASP A 121 10.85 -7.42 0.94
CA ASP A 121 10.23 -6.67 -0.18
C ASP A 121 8.76 -6.38 0.10
N CYS A 122 8.11 -7.29 0.83
CA CYS A 122 6.72 -7.16 1.27
C CYS A 122 6.58 -6.03 2.29
N HIS A 123 7.41 -6.02 3.33
CA HIS A 123 7.47 -4.94 4.32
C HIS A 123 7.78 -3.58 3.68
N LEU A 124 8.90 -3.49 2.96
CA LEU A 124 9.35 -2.21 2.38
C LEU A 124 8.38 -1.69 1.31
N GLY A 125 7.77 -2.57 0.52
CA GLY A 125 6.77 -2.18 -0.47
C GLY A 125 5.50 -1.61 0.17
N LEU A 126 4.99 -2.24 1.23
CA LEU A 126 3.84 -1.71 1.99
C LEU A 126 4.17 -0.36 2.62
N VAL A 127 5.36 -0.21 3.21
CA VAL A 127 5.83 1.07 3.75
C VAL A 127 5.88 2.14 2.66
N GLN A 128 6.43 1.85 1.49
CA GLN A 128 6.50 2.82 0.39
C GLN A 128 5.11 3.27 -0.08
N ILE A 129 4.13 2.37 -0.16
CA ILE A 129 2.75 2.74 -0.51
C ILE A 129 2.14 3.64 0.57
N ILE A 130 2.23 3.24 1.84
CA ILE A 130 1.58 3.97 2.95
C ILE A 130 2.13 5.39 3.03
N PHE A 131 3.46 5.56 2.96
CA PHE A 131 4.08 6.88 3.11
C PHE A 131 4.09 7.72 1.83
N ALA A 132 3.61 7.19 0.71
CA ALA A 132 3.33 7.97 -0.49
C ALA A 132 1.98 8.70 -0.43
N THR A 133 1.06 8.29 0.47
CA THR A 133 -0.27 8.90 0.56
C THR A 133 -0.24 10.29 1.20
N TYR A 134 -1.26 11.08 0.93
CA TYR A 134 -1.46 12.43 1.46
C TYR A 134 -1.42 12.45 2.98
N GLU A 135 -1.99 11.43 3.62
CA GLU A 135 -2.10 11.31 5.06
C GLU A 135 -0.72 11.23 5.74
N TYR A 136 0.22 10.50 5.14
CA TYR A 136 1.50 10.18 5.79
C TYR A 136 2.73 10.80 5.12
N LYS A 137 2.57 11.48 3.97
CA LYS A 137 3.69 12.10 3.22
C LYS A 137 4.59 12.98 4.07
N ASN A 138 4.02 13.71 5.04
CA ASN A 138 4.76 14.69 5.83
C ASN A 138 5.71 14.05 6.86
N ILE A 139 5.50 12.77 7.17
CA ILE A 139 6.33 12.01 8.12
C ILE A 139 7.17 10.93 7.42
N ALA A 140 7.01 10.76 6.10
CA ALA A 140 7.70 9.75 5.29
C ALA A 140 9.23 9.78 5.44
N SER A 141 9.82 10.99 5.49
CA SER A 141 11.28 11.16 5.59
C SER A 141 11.85 10.62 6.90
N LYS A 142 11.02 10.50 7.94
CA LYS A 142 11.39 9.95 9.25
C LYS A 142 11.02 8.45 9.32
N ALA A 143 9.78 8.13 8.99
CA ALA A 143 9.22 6.80 9.19
C ALA A 143 9.82 5.74 8.25
N ILE A 144 10.15 6.08 7.00
CA ILE A 144 10.72 5.10 6.05
C ILE A 144 12.09 4.62 6.54
N PRO A 145 13.06 5.48 6.91
CA PRO A 145 14.30 5.04 7.55
C PRO A 145 14.08 4.19 8.81
N GLU A 146 13.14 4.59 9.67
CA GLU A 146 12.83 3.83 10.88
C GLU A 146 12.29 2.42 10.54
N SER A 147 11.48 2.27 9.50
CA SER A 147 11.01 0.95 9.05
C SER A 147 12.15 -0.01 8.70
N LYS A 148 13.24 0.52 8.12
CA LYS A 148 14.45 -0.25 7.81
C LYS A 148 15.23 -0.57 9.08
N HIS A 149 15.27 0.37 10.02
CA HIS A 149 15.85 0.13 11.33
C HIS A 149 15.10 -1.00 12.06
N THR A 150 13.78 -0.96 12.10
CA THR A 150 12.91 -2.01 12.66
C THR A 150 13.20 -3.36 12.02
N TRP A 151 13.26 -3.43 10.68
CA TRP A 151 13.61 -4.64 9.95
C TRP A 151 14.94 -5.22 10.45
N ASN A 152 15.99 -4.40 10.46
CA ASN A 152 17.32 -4.80 10.90
C ASN A 152 17.36 -5.26 12.36
N THR A 153 16.61 -4.59 13.23
CA THR A 153 16.47 -4.97 14.64
C THR A 153 15.82 -6.35 14.75
N CYS A 154 14.73 -6.61 14.01
CA CYS A 154 14.10 -7.92 13.97
C CYS A 154 15.04 -9.01 13.44
N VAL A 155 15.82 -8.74 12.37
CA VAL A 155 16.84 -9.67 11.86
C VAL A 155 17.84 -10.04 12.95
N ARG A 156 18.33 -9.06 13.73
CA ARG A 156 19.29 -9.31 14.82
C ARG A 156 18.68 -10.10 15.98
N GLN A 157 17.43 -9.81 16.35
CA GLN A 157 16.78 -10.41 17.50
C GLN A 157 16.32 -11.85 17.26
N VAL A 158 15.69 -12.10 16.10
CA VAL A 158 15.01 -13.38 15.84
C VAL A 158 15.36 -14.00 14.48
N GLY A 159 16.24 -13.38 13.68
CA GLY A 159 16.55 -13.86 12.33
C GLY A 159 17.10 -15.29 12.27
N SER A 160 17.87 -15.73 13.29
CA SER A 160 18.35 -17.11 13.41
C SER A 160 17.24 -18.15 13.62
N GLN A 161 16.05 -17.72 14.02
CA GLN A 161 14.88 -18.56 14.31
C GLN A 161 13.97 -18.76 13.10
N ILE A 162 14.20 -18.03 12.00
CA ILE A 162 13.25 -17.95 10.86
C ILE A 162 13.37 -19.13 9.89
N GLY A 163 14.39 -19.99 10.04
CA GLY A 163 14.55 -21.20 9.22
C GLY A 163 14.84 -20.95 7.74
N VAL A 164 14.76 -19.70 7.29
CA VAL A 164 15.19 -19.22 5.96
C VAL A 164 16.22 -18.11 6.11
N PRO A 165 17.14 -17.93 5.14
CA PRO A 165 18.10 -16.84 5.17
C PRO A 165 17.40 -15.48 5.14
N VAL A 166 17.70 -14.62 6.12
CA VAL A 166 17.21 -13.25 6.19
C VAL A 166 18.39 -12.29 6.16
N SER A 167 18.29 -11.24 5.35
CA SER A 167 19.36 -10.26 5.18
C SER A 167 18.99 -8.91 5.79
N LEU A 168 20.02 -8.17 6.23
CA LEU A 168 19.88 -6.77 6.65
C LEU A 168 19.54 -5.88 5.45
N GLU A 169 18.89 -4.76 5.74
CA GLU A 169 18.60 -3.67 4.81
C GLU A 169 19.55 -2.50 5.07
N GLN A 170 20.13 -1.92 4.02
CA GLN A 170 21.04 -0.76 4.11
C GLN A 170 20.29 0.58 4.06
#